data_AF-A0A8T6V9H5-F1
#
_entry.id   AF-A0A8T6V9H5-F1
#
_cell.length_a   1.000
_cell.length_b   1.000
_cell.length_c   1.000
_cell.angle_alpha   90.00
_cell.angle_beta   90.00
_cell.angle_gamma   90.00
#
_symmetry.space_group_name_H-M   'P 1'
#
loop_
_entity.id
_entity.type
_entity.pdbx_description
1 polymer ?
#
loop_
_entity_poly.entity_id
_entity_poly.type
_entity_poly.pdbx_seq_one_letter_code
_entity_poly.pdbx_strand_id
1 'polypeptide(L)'
;TEISNREKLINLLSSDLNFHNQKSEFLSHNYHSFPAKFPPQLPRKFILELIQKNDVILDPMMGSGTTILEGFLLGRKAIGFDIDPLAVLILRVKTLPMNLKTVARQARSILKEAKEKIESDVQKLEDLLHKRWDIKTKEFVDNWFSHKTQLELIALQSAIESFDDKAIKSFFKLMFSSLIITKSGGVSFALDLAHTRPHKAKIVYTSKGEKLLGQDLIGVHPPRLKLHTKTLRSVIDEFEKKCDQSLNSWREARLGKFKPVIDYGDAQNLPLNHQSVDLIVT
;
A
#
# COMPACT_ATOMS: atom_id res chain seq x y z
N THR A 1 13.23 2.77 43.17
CA THR A 1 11.76 2.72 42.95
C THR A 1 11.54 2.73 41.46
N GLU A 2 10.90 1.69 40.91
CA GLU A 2 10.58 1.67 39.48
C GLU A 2 9.56 2.77 39.18
N ILE A 3 9.86 3.62 38.21
CA ILE A 3 8.94 4.68 37.76
C ILE A 3 7.69 3.99 37.18
N SER A 4 6.51 4.43 37.60
CA SER A 4 5.24 3.85 37.13
C SER A 4 5.05 4.06 35.62
N ASN A 5 4.30 3.18 34.94
CA ASN A 5 3.99 3.36 33.51
C ASN A 5 3.30 4.69 33.22
N ARG A 6 2.50 5.20 34.18
CA ARG A 6 1.86 6.50 34.10
C ARG A 6 2.88 7.64 34.05
N GLU A 7 3.88 7.62 34.92
CA GLU A 7 4.95 8.62 34.94
C GLU A 7 5.81 8.53 33.68
N LYS A 8 6.15 7.32 33.22
CA LYS A 8 6.85 7.12 31.93
C LYS A 8 6.07 7.73 30.77
N LEU A 9 4.75 7.51 30.72
CA LEU A 9 3.88 8.07 29.69
C LEU A 9 3.84 9.60 29.75
N ILE A 10 3.68 10.19 30.93
CA ILE A 10 3.69 11.66 31.11
C ILE A 10 5.01 12.25 30.62
N ASN A 11 6.15 11.65 30.98
CA ASN A 11 7.46 12.09 30.52
C ASN A 11 7.60 11.97 29.00
N LEU A 12 7.09 10.88 28.42
CA LEU A 12 7.13 10.65 26.98
C LEU A 12 6.30 11.69 26.21
N LEU A 13 5.08 11.96 26.67
CA LEU A 13 4.20 12.97 26.08
C LEU A 13 4.74 14.39 26.23
N SER A 14 5.54 14.65 27.26
CA SER A 14 6.21 15.94 27.47
C SER A 14 7.48 16.12 26.62
N SER A 15 7.94 15.05 25.94
CA SER A 15 9.14 15.09 25.10
C SER A 15 8.84 15.59 23.68
N ASP A 16 9.87 15.92 22.92
CA ASP A 16 9.71 16.22 21.49
C ASP A 16 9.32 14.95 20.72
N LEU A 17 8.17 15.02 20.06
CA LEU A 17 7.59 13.97 19.22
C LEU A 17 7.57 14.38 17.73
N ASN A 18 8.35 15.40 17.35
CA ASN A 18 8.52 15.79 15.97
C ASN A 18 9.58 14.92 15.27
N PHE A 19 9.20 14.30 14.16
CA PHE A 19 10.07 13.39 13.39
C PHE A 19 10.42 13.92 11.99
N HIS A 20 10.24 15.23 11.73
CA HIS A 20 10.40 15.85 10.39
C HIS A 20 11.77 15.61 9.74
N ASN A 21 12.83 15.49 10.54
CA ASN A 21 14.20 15.27 10.06
C ASN A 21 14.58 13.78 9.95
N GLN A 22 13.64 12.87 10.24
CA GLN A 22 13.89 11.43 10.22
C GLN A 22 13.24 10.78 9.00
N LYS A 23 14.02 9.95 8.29
CA LYS A 23 13.48 9.18 7.16
C LYS A 23 12.49 8.16 7.70
N SER A 24 11.23 8.27 7.28
CA SER A 24 10.16 7.30 7.59
C SER A 24 10.03 6.18 6.56
N GLU A 25 10.86 6.26 5.52
CA GLU A 25 10.74 5.50 4.26
C GLU A 25 11.54 4.20 4.24
N PHE A 26 11.97 3.71 5.41
CA PHE A 26 12.79 2.51 5.54
C PHE A 26 11.94 1.24 5.55
N LEU A 27 12.55 0.13 5.12
CA LEU A 27 11.95 -1.21 5.12
C LEU A 27 10.64 -1.31 4.32
N SER A 28 9.66 -2.05 4.83
CA SER A 28 8.39 -2.35 4.17
C SER A 28 7.31 -1.29 4.39
N HIS A 29 7.61 -0.20 5.12
CA HIS A 29 6.66 0.90 5.40
C HIS A 29 6.11 1.57 4.13
N ASN A 30 6.86 1.52 3.03
CA ASN A 30 6.57 2.17 1.74
C ASN A 30 5.96 1.27 0.65
N TYR A 31 5.59 0.02 1.00
CA TYR A 31 5.00 -0.89 0.01
C TYR A 31 3.71 -0.34 -0.60
N HIS A 32 2.89 0.34 0.21
CA HIS A 32 1.62 0.91 -0.23
C HIS A 32 1.32 2.22 0.50
N SER A 33 0.80 3.21 -0.21
CA SER A 33 0.26 4.43 0.39
C SER A 33 -1.01 4.10 1.18
N PHE A 34 -1.22 4.71 2.34
CA PHE A 34 -2.41 4.48 3.14
C PHE A 34 -2.76 5.76 3.89
N PRO A 35 -4.05 6.09 4.05
CA PRO A 35 -4.47 7.30 4.74
C PRO A 35 -3.98 7.40 6.19
N ALA A 36 -3.81 8.63 6.68
CA ALA A 36 -3.54 8.93 8.09
C ALA A 36 -2.42 8.11 8.77
N LYS A 37 -1.33 7.82 8.06
CA LYS A 37 -0.15 7.16 8.63
C LYS A 37 0.64 8.11 9.55
N PHE A 38 0.90 7.71 10.79
CA PHE A 38 1.91 8.36 11.62
C PHE A 38 3.34 7.88 11.27
N PRO A 39 4.38 8.68 11.57
CA PRO A 39 5.78 8.29 11.37
C PRO A 39 6.14 7.04 12.19
N PRO A 40 6.86 6.04 11.63
CA PRO A 40 7.25 4.82 12.36
C PRO A 40 8.04 5.07 13.65
N GLN A 41 8.73 6.21 13.75
CA GLN A 41 9.48 6.62 14.94
C GLN A 41 8.57 6.81 16.16
N LEU A 42 7.32 7.25 15.94
CA LEU A 42 6.37 7.50 17.02
C LEU A 42 6.04 6.21 17.78
N PRO A 43 5.40 5.17 17.19
CA PRO A 43 5.11 3.94 17.92
C PRO A 43 6.38 3.25 18.40
N ARG A 44 7.50 3.35 17.67
CA ARG A 44 8.77 2.76 18.08
C ARG A 44 9.25 3.33 19.41
N LYS A 45 9.18 4.66 19.59
CA LYS A 45 9.54 5.35 20.83
C LYS A 45 8.66 4.87 21.99
N PHE A 46 7.35 4.80 21.79
CA PHE A 46 6.39 4.33 22.80
C PHE A 46 6.62 2.86 23.17
N ILE A 47 6.88 1.99 22.19
CA ILE A 47 7.13 0.56 22.44
C ILE A 47 8.41 0.36 23.27
N LEU A 48 9.47 1.11 22.99
CA LEU A 48 10.73 0.97 23.73
C LEU A 48 10.62 1.41 25.18
N GLU A 49 9.83 2.45 25.46
CA GLU A 49 9.72 3.06 26.79
C GLU A 49 8.66 2.39 27.68
N LEU A 50 7.58 1.87 27.08
CA LEU A 50 6.40 1.39 27.81
C LEU A 50 6.23 -0.13 27.80
N ILE A 51 6.82 -0.86 26.83
CA ILE A 51 6.51 -2.27 26.59
C ILE A 51 7.68 -3.18 26.97
N GLN A 52 7.45 -4.01 27.99
CA GLN A 52 8.39 -5.03 28.43
C GLN A 52 8.43 -6.19 27.42
N LYS A 53 9.46 -7.04 27.53
CA LYS A 53 9.74 -8.12 26.55
C LYS A 53 8.58 -9.11 26.32
N ASN A 54 7.75 -9.34 27.33
CA ASN A 54 6.67 -10.34 27.30
C ASN A 54 5.28 -9.73 27.14
N ASP A 55 5.17 -8.40 27.15
CA ASP A 55 3.92 -7.68 26.97
C ASP A 55 3.39 -7.87 25.54
N VAL A 56 2.09 -7.62 25.39
CA VAL A 56 1.39 -7.73 24.11
C VAL A 56 0.95 -6.34 23.67
N ILE A 57 1.35 -5.98 22.46
CA ILE A 57 0.87 -4.78 21.77
C ILE A 57 -0.45 -5.14 21.09
N LEU A 58 -1.51 -4.41 21.38
CA LEU A 58 -2.78 -4.51 20.67
C LEU A 58 -3.02 -3.20 19.91
N ASP A 59 -3.27 -3.32 18.60
CA ASP A 59 -3.75 -2.20 17.77
C ASP A 59 -5.06 -2.63 17.09
N PRO A 60 -6.22 -2.21 17.64
CA PRO A 60 -7.52 -2.67 17.18
C PRO A 60 -8.02 -1.95 15.91
N MET A 61 -7.31 -0.91 15.48
CA MET A 61 -7.59 -0.11 14.28
C MET A 61 -6.26 0.16 13.56
N MET A 62 -5.54 -0.91 13.25
CA MET A 62 -4.11 -0.83 12.92
C MET A 62 -3.80 -0.06 11.62
N GLY A 63 -4.78 0.15 10.76
CA GLY A 63 -4.61 0.66 9.41
C GLY A 63 -3.54 -0.12 8.66
N SER A 64 -2.64 0.58 7.97
CA SER A 64 -1.49 -0.07 7.32
C SER A 64 -0.45 -0.73 8.26
N GLY A 65 -0.69 -0.71 9.56
CA GLY A 65 -0.02 -1.55 10.56
C GLY A 65 1.31 -1.01 11.06
N THR A 66 1.51 0.30 11.13
CA THR A 66 2.79 0.89 11.56
C THR A 66 3.17 0.47 12.99
N THR A 67 2.22 0.48 13.94
CA THR A 67 2.43 0.02 15.33
C THR A 67 2.87 -1.44 15.36
N ILE A 68 2.12 -2.30 14.67
CA ILE A 68 2.35 -3.75 14.66
C ILE A 68 3.68 -4.09 13.97
N LEU A 69 4.01 -3.40 12.88
CA LEU A 69 5.28 -3.59 12.18
C LEU A 69 6.47 -3.18 13.07
N GLU A 70 6.40 -2.04 13.77
CA GLU A 70 7.48 -1.65 14.69
C GLU A 70 7.60 -2.61 15.88
N GLY A 71 6.47 -3.07 16.43
CA GLY A 71 6.46 -4.11 17.47
C GLY A 71 7.12 -5.40 16.99
N PHE A 72 6.78 -5.84 15.77
CA PHE A 72 7.40 -6.98 15.12
C PHE A 72 8.92 -6.79 14.97
N LEU A 73 9.37 -5.67 14.42
CA LEU A 73 10.80 -5.35 14.22
C LEU A 73 11.58 -5.26 15.54
N LEU A 74 10.92 -4.87 16.64
CA LEU A 74 11.49 -4.86 17.99
C LEU A 74 11.41 -6.22 18.72
N GLY A 75 10.88 -7.25 18.04
CA GLY A 75 10.72 -8.59 18.61
C GLY A 75 9.72 -8.64 19.77
N ARG A 76 8.66 -7.84 19.72
CA ARG A 76 7.53 -7.85 20.67
C ARG A 76 6.37 -8.68 20.12
N LYS A 77 5.49 -9.15 21.01
CA LYS A 77 4.22 -9.75 20.62
C LYS A 77 3.28 -8.63 20.19
N ALA A 78 2.66 -8.77 19.03
CA ALA A 78 1.78 -7.75 18.48
C ALA A 78 0.55 -8.40 17.83
N ILE A 79 -0.62 -7.81 18.09
CA ILE A 79 -1.93 -8.24 17.61
C ILE A 79 -2.60 -7.03 16.96
N GLY A 80 -2.93 -7.14 15.69
CA GLY A 80 -3.55 -6.08 14.90
C GLY A 80 -4.85 -6.52 14.26
N PHE A 81 -5.87 -5.67 14.35
CA PHE A 81 -7.14 -5.83 13.65
C PHE A 81 -7.47 -4.59 12.83
N ASP A 82 -8.11 -4.79 11.68
CA ASP A 82 -8.71 -3.71 10.91
C ASP A 82 -9.92 -4.21 10.13
N ILE A 83 -10.87 -3.31 9.89
CA ILE A 83 -12.04 -3.58 9.03
C ILE A 83 -11.70 -3.44 7.54
N ASP A 84 -10.61 -2.76 7.20
CA ASP A 84 -10.16 -2.63 5.82
C ASP A 84 -9.34 -3.88 5.40
N PRO A 85 -9.84 -4.71 4.46
CA PRO A 85 -9.09 -5.86 3.98
C PRO A 85 -7.74 -5.48 3.32
N LEU A 86 -7.62 -4.26 2.78
CA LEU A 86 -6.36 -3.76 2.22
C LEU A 86 -5.34 -3.48 3.34
N ALA A 87 -5.76 -2.90 4.46
CA ALA A 87 -4.92 -2.72 5.65
C ALA A 87 -4.33 -4.07 6.13
N VAL A 88 -5.19 -5.08 6.25
CA VAL A 88 -4.80 -6.45 6.61
C VAL A 88 -3.81 -7.04 5.61
N LEU A 89 -4.07 -6.91 4.30
CA LEU A 89 -3.17 -7.39 3.24
C LEU A 89 -1.81 -6.69 3.30
N ILE A 90 -1.79 -5.36 3.44
CA ILE A 90 -0.56 -4.56 3.54
C ILE A 90 0.32 -5.10 4.66
N LEU A 91 -0.23 -5.25 5.87
CA LEU A 91 0.56 -5.67 7.02
C LEU A 91 1.00 -7.13 6.94
N ARG A 92 0.16 -8.03 6.41
CA ARG A 92 0.55 -9.42 6.15
C ARG A 92 1.76 -9.50 5.22
N VAL A 93 1.77 -8.71 4.14
CA VAL A 93 2.92 -8.65 3.22
C VAL A 93 4.15 -8.00 3.89
N LYS A 94 3.96 -6.92 4.65
CA LYS A 94 5.05 -6.23 5.38
C LYS A 94 5.78 -7.11 6.39
N THR A 95 5.13 -8.17 6.88
CA THR A 95 5.64 -9.09 7.91
C THR A 95 5.95 -10.48 7.34
N LEU A 96 5.75 -10.68 6.03
CA LEU A 96 5.94 -11.96 5.37
C LEU A 96 7.44 -12.25 5.20
N PRO A 97 7.97 -13.38 5.72
CA PRO A 97 9.32 -13.80 5.40
C PRO A 97 9.39 -14.18 3.91
N MET A 98 10.12 -13.40 3.12
CA MET A 98 10.24 -13.62 1.68
C MET A 98 11.69 -13.88 1.27
N ASN A 99 11.89 -14.88 0.41
CA ASN A 99 13.16 -15.06 -0.29
C ASN A 99 13.21 -14.11 -1.49
N LEU A 100 14.04 -13.07 -1.41
CA LEU A 100 14.15 -12.03 -2.43
C LEU A 100 14.52 -12.57 -3.82
N LYS A 101 15.37 -13.61 -3.89
CA LYS A 101 15.73 -14.23 -5.17
C LYS A 101 14.53 -14.91 -5.80
N THR A 102 13.72 -15.60 -4.99
CA THR A 102 12.47 -16.22 -5.44
C THR A 102 11.50 -15.16 -5.92
N VAL A 103 11.23 -14.12 -5.12
CA VAL A 103 10.28 -13.05 -5.50
C VAL A 103 10.74 -12.35 -6.78
N ALA A 104 12.03 -11.99 -6.91
CA ALA A 104 12.55 -11.37 -8.12
C ALA A 104 12.41 -12.26 -9.37
N ARG A 105 12.63 -13.58 -9.24
CA ARG A 105 12.41 -14.53 -10.33
C ARG A 105 10.93 -14.59 -10.73
N GLN A 106 10.03 -14.62 -9.75
CA GLN A 106 8.59 -14.67 -10.03
C GLN A 106 8.07 -13.37 -10.64
N ALA A 107 8.59 -12.21 -10.20
CA ALA A 107 8.26 -10.92 -10.79
C ALA A 107 8.55 -10.90 -12.30
N ARG A 108 9.74 -11.37 -12.70
CA ARG A 108 10.12 -11.51 -14.12
C ARG A 108 9.20 -12.46 -14.88
N SER A 109 8.81 -13.59 -14.27
CA SER A 109 7.89 -14.55 -14.90
C SER A 109 6.51 -13.93 -15.14
N ILE A 110 5.95 -13.24 -14.15
CA ILE A 110 4.65 -12.56 -14.23
C ILE A 110 4.69 -11.46 -15.31
N LEU A 111 5.74 -10.64 -15.32
CA LEU A 111 5.92 -9.59 -16.31
C LEU A 111 6.02 -10.15 -17.73
N LYS A 112 6.76 -11.25 -17.91
CA LYS A 112 6.88 -11.94 -19.20
C LYS A 112 5.54 -12.48 -19.66
N GLU A 113 4.82 -13.21 -18.80
CA GLU A 113 3.50 -13.76 -19.13
C GLU A 113 2.50 -12.66 -19.46
N ALA A 114 2.49 -11.55 -18.70
CA ALA A 114 1.62 -10.41 -18.97
C ALA A 114 1.91 -9.77 -20.34
N LYS A 115 3.19 -9.55 -20.68
CA LYS A 115 3.61 -9.04 -22.00
C LYS A 115 3.17 -9.97 -23.14
N GLU A 116 3.43 -11.27 -23.00
CA GLU A 116 3.04 -12.27 -23.99
C GLU A 116 1.52 -12.29 -24.22
N LYS A 117 0.70 -12.16 -23.16
CA LYS A 117 -0.77 -12.07 -23.30
C LYS A 117 -1.22 -10.83 -24.06
N ILE A 118 -0.58 -9.68 -23.81
CA ILE A 118 -0.89 -8.43 -24.50
C ILE A 118 -0.56 -8.54 -26.00
N GLU A 119 0.55 -9.20 -26.34
CA GLU A 119 1.02 -9.33 -27.73
C GLU A 119 0.29 -10.43 -28.52
N SER A 120 -0.12 -11.52 -27.86
CA SER A 120 -0.63 -12.72 -28.53
C SER A 120 -2.13 -12.69 -28.84
N ASP A 121 -2.97 -12.17 -27.94
CA ASP A 121 -4.43 -12.28 -28.08
C ASP A 121 -5.18 -11.18 -27.31
N VAL A 122 -5.28 -10.01 -27.95
CA VAL A 122 -6.04 -8.87 -27.41
C VAL A 122 -7.53 -9.22 -27.25
N GLN A 123 -8.11 -9.99 -28.18
CA GLN A 123 -9.53 -10.34 -28.12
C GLN A 123 -9.86 -11.19 -26.89
N LYS A 124 -8.97 -12.09 -26.49
CA LYS A 124 -9.13 -12.83 -25.24
C LYS A 124 -9.06 -11.94 -24.01
N LEU A 125 -8.24 -10.89 -24.02
CA LEU A 125 -8.20 -9.90 -22.94
C LEU A 125 -9.49 -9.07 -22.89
N GLU A 126 -10.05 -8.69 -24.03
CA GLU A 126 -11.38 -8.05 -24.14
C GLU A 126 -12.47 -8.91 -23.50
N ASP A 127 -12.51 -10.19 -23.86
CA ASP A 127 -13.50 -11.12 -23.35
C ASP A 127 -13.37 -11.30 -21.84
N LEU A 128 -12.13 -11.36 -21.33
CA LEU A 128 -11.86 -11.43 -19.89
C LEU A 128 -12.32 -10.14 -19.19
N LEU A 129 -11.99 -8.97 -19.75
CA LEU A 129 -12.37 -7.67 -19.21
C LEU A 129 -13.90 -7.53 -19.11
N HIS A 130 -14.62 -7.92 -20.17
CA HIS A 130 -16.09 -7.87 -20.24
C HIS A 130 -16.78 -8.81 -19.27
N LYS A 131 -16.20 -9.97 -18.98
CA LYS A 131 -16.77 -10.97 -18.06
C LYS A 131 -16.37 -10.74 -16.60
N ARG A 132 -15.37 -9.88 -16.34
CA ARG A 132 -14.78 -9.74 -15.01
C ARG A 132 -15.68 -9.05 -14.02
N TRP A 133 -16.43 -8.06 -14.48
CA TRP A 133 -17.11 -7.09 -13.64
C TRP A 133 -18.57 -6.92 -14.03
N ASP A 134 -19.39 -6.60 -13.03
CA ASP A 134 -20.74 -6.13 -13.28
C ASP A 134 -20.73 -4.75 -13.97
N ILE A 135 -21.89 -4.34 -14.47
CA ILE A 135 -22.05 -3.10 -15.24
C ILE A 135 -21.55 -1.89 -14.44
N LYS A 136 -21.91 -1.81 -13.15
CA LYS A 136 -21.53 -0.68 -12.28
C LYS A 136 -20.02 -0.60 -12.07
N THR A 137 -19.36 -1.74 -11.86
CA THR A 137 -17.92 -1.81 -11.66
C THR A 137 -17.19 -1.52 -12.97
N LYS A 138 -17.73 -1.96 -14.11
CA LYS A 138 -17.20 -1.62 -15.44
C LYS A 138 -17.23 -0.11 -15.68
N GLU A 139 -18.37 0.54 -15.43
CA GLU A 139 -18.50 2.01 -15.55
C GLU A 139 -17.49 2.75 -14.65
N PHE A 140 -17.29 2.25 -13.42
CA PHE A 140 -16.27 2.80 -12.53
C PHE A 140 -14.86 2.67 -13.13
N VAL A 141 -14.49 1.49 -13.63
CA VAL A 141 -13.17 1.26 -14.22
C VAL A 141 -12.97 2.11 -15.49
N ASP A 142 -13.96 2.16 -16.37
CA ASP A 142 -13.94 2.99 -17.59
C ASP A 142 -13.77 4.48 -17.27
N ASN A 143 -14.31 4.93 -16.14
CA ASN A 143 -14.10 6.30 -15.69
C ASN A 143 -12.65 6.58 -15.24
N TRP A 144 -11.91 5.59 -14.73
CA TRP A 144 -10.59 5.80 -14.13
C TRP A 144 -9.41 5.34 -14.98
N PHE A 145 -9.63 4.51 -15.98
CA PHE A 145 -8.54 3.89 -16.75
C PHE A 145 -8.82 3.94 -18.26
N SER A 146 -7.77 4.25 -19.03
CA SER A 146 -7.86 4.14 -20.48
C SER A 146 -8.05 2.67 -20.87
N HIS A 147 -8.75 2.42 -21.97
CA HIS A 147 -8.99 1.06 -22.44
C HIS A 147 -7.68 0.25 -22.62
N LYS A 148 -6.63 0.86 -23.19
CA LYS A 148 -5.29 0.27 -23.24
C LYS A 148 -4.76 -0.12 -21.86
N THR A 149 -4.88 0.77 -20.87
CA THR A 149 -4.46 0.48 -19.50
C THR A 149 -5.27 -0.66 -18.90
N GLN A 150 -6.57 -0.73 -19.17
CA GLN A 150 -7.41 -1.83 -18.70
C GLN A 150 -6.93 -3.19 -19.23
N LEU A 151 -6.56 -3.26 -20.51
CA LEU A 151 -5.99 -4.46 -21.12
C LEU A 151 -4.65 -4.86 -20.48
N GLU A 152 -3.77 -3.90 -20.21
CA GLU A 152 -2.50 -4.18 -19.52
C GLU A 152 -2.73 -4.64 -18.06
N LEU A 153 -3.68 -4.01 -17.35
CA LEU A 153 -4.04 -4.37 -15.97
C LEU A 153 -4.66 -5.76 -15.89
N ILE A 154 -5.58 -6.13 -16.78
CA ILE A 154 -6.22 -7.45 -16.76
C ILE A 154 -5.23 -8.56 -17.16
N ALA A 155 -4.32 -8.28 -18.10
CA ALA A 155 -3.23 -9.20 -18.45
C ALA A 155 -2.34 -9.46 -17.22
N LEU A 156 -1.87 -8.40 -16.57
CA LEU A 156 -1.05 -8.50 -15.36
C LEU A 156 -1.78 -9.19 -14.20
N GLN A 157 -3.04 -8.83 -13.95
CA GLN A 157 -3.86 -9.47 -12.92
C GLN A 157 -4.02 -10.97 -13.18
N SER A 158 -4.27 -11.37 -14.43
CA SER A 158 -4.41 -12.79 -14.79
C SER A 158 -3.12 -13.58 -14.54
N ALA A 159 -1.95 -12.99 -14.84
CA ALA A 159 -0.64 -13.60 -14.59
C ALA A 159 -0.31 -13.68 -13.08
N ILE A 160 -0.79 -12.73 -12.27
CA ILE A 160 -0.67 -12.81 -10.80
C ILE A 160 -1.59 -13.91 -10.24
N GLU A 161 -2.79 -14.06 -10.81
CA GLU A 161 -3.79 -15.01 -10.34
C GLU A 161 -3.44 -16.47 -10.64
N SER A 162 -2.73 -16.74 -11.73
CA SER A 162 -2.25 -18.07 -12.13
C SER A 162 -1.16 -18.64 -11.20
N PHE A 163 -0.56 -17.82 -10.35
CA PHE A 163 0.54 -18.23 -9.48
C PHE A 163 0.09 -19.09 -8.30
N ASP A 164 0.77 -20.17 -7.90
CA ASP A 164 0.22 -21.04 -6.83
C ASP A 164 0.55 -20.57 -5.40
N ASP A 165 1.75 -20.04 -5.16
CA ASP A 165 2.17 -19.64 -3.82
C ASP A 165 1.37 -18.41 -3.35
N LYS A 166 0.47 -18.66 -2.40
CA LYS A 166 -0.46 -17.67 -1.85
C LYS A 166 0.25 -16.48 -1.19
N ALA A 167 1.41 -16.71 -0.58
CA ALA A 167 2.15 -15.69 0.16
C ALA A 167 2.79 -14.71 -0.82
N ILE A 168 3.50 -15.23 -1.81
CA ILE A 168 4.11 -14.43 -2.89
C ILE A 168 3.03 -13.79 -3.77
N LYS A 169 1.92 -14.49 -4.05
CA LYS A 169 0.75 -13.89 -4.74
C LYS A 169 0.22 -12.68 -3.98
N SER A 170 0.15 -12.74 -2.65
CA SER A 170 -0.31 -11.61 -1.83
C SER A 170 0.62 -10.40 -1.97
N PHE A 171 1.93 -10.61 -2.04
CA PHE A 171 2.91 -9.56 -2.35
C PHE A 171 2.62 -8.92 -3.71
N PHE A 172 2.45 -9.71 -4.78
CA PHE A 172 2.20 -9.16 -6.11
C PHE A 172 0.84 -8.48 -6.24
N LYS A 173 -0.21 -9.01 -5.58
CA LYS A 173 -1.51 -8.32 -5.48
C LYS A 173 -1.37 -6.96 -4.80
N LEU A 174 -0.53 -6.86 -3.77
CA LEU A 174 -0.27 -5.59 -3.11
C LEU A 174 0.48 -4.62 -4.02
N MET A 175 1.50 -5.10 -4.75
CA MET A 175 2.22 -4.28 -5.72
C MET A 175 1.29 -3.77 -6.82
N PHE A 176 0.41 -4.63 -7.36
CA PHE A 176 -0.62 -4.28 -8.33
C PHE A 176 -1.55 -3.19 -7.79
N SER A 177 -2.09 -3.37 -6.58
CA SER A 177 -2.94 -2.37 -5.92
C SER A 177 -2.22 -1.01 -5.78
N SER A 178 -0.94 -1.02 -5.44
CA SER A 178 -0.16 0.21 -5.24
C SER A 178 0.07 1.02 -6.53
N LEU A 179 -0.11 0.42 -7.71
CA LEU A 179 0.01 1.12 -9.00
C LEU A 179 -1.12 2.13 -9.22
N ILE A 180 -2.31 1.81 -8.71
CA ILE A 180 -3.52 2.56 -8.98
C ILE A 180 -3.47 3.95 -8.30
N ILE A 181 -2.74 4.03 -7.18
CA ILE A 181 -2.68 5.19 -6.29
C ILE A 181 -1.34 5.94 -6.47
N THR A 182 -1.28 6.92 -7.37
CA THR A 182 -0.05 7.68 -7.65
C THR A 182 -0.29 9.20 -7.79
N LYS A 183 0.55 10.01 -7.11
CA LYS A 183 0.50 11.49 -7.12
C LYS A 183 0.78 12.12 -8.50
N SER A 184 1.72 11.56 -9.26
CA SER A 184 2.25 12.22 -10.46
C SER A 184 2.65 11.18 -11.50
N GLY A 185 1.95 11.16 -12.63
CA GLY A 185 2.02 10.04 -13.58
C GLY A 185 1.55 8.72 -12.96
N GLY A 186 1.28 7.71 -13.78
CA GLY A 186 0.83 6.40 -13.32
C GLY A 186 -0.10 5.74 -14.32
N VAL A 187 -0.88 4.78 -13.84
CA VAL A 187 -1.74 3.95 -14.69
C VAL A 187 -3.20 4.42 -14.73
N SER A 188 -3.61 5.26 -13.77
CA SER A 188 -4.99 5.79 -13.68
C SER A 188 -5.09 7.26 -14.09
N PHE A 189 -6.31 7.73 -14.36
CA PHE A 189 -6.62 9.13 -14.60
C PHE A 189 -6.70 9.99 -13.32
N ALA A 190 -6.54 9.41 -12.12
CA ALA A 190 -6.63 10.14 -10.86
C ALA A 190 -5.42 11.07 -10.63
N LEU A 191 -5.62 12.27 -10.07
CA LEU A 191 -4.54 13.21 -9.72
C LEU A 191 -4.14 13.18 -8.24
N ASP A 192 -5.04 12.71 -7.37
CA ASP A 192 -4.87 12.88 -5.94
C ASP A 192 -4.05 11.81 -5.25
N LEU A 193 -3.62 12.21 -4.05
CA LEU A 193 -3.10 11.35 -3.01
C LEU A 193 -4.12 10.31 -2.55
N ALA A 194 -3.61 9.23 -1.96
CA ALA A 194 -4.37 8.23 -1.18
C ALA A 194 -5.21 8.82 -0.03
N HIS A 195 -5.12 10.13 0.22
CA HIS A 195 -5.64 10.84 1.39
C HIS A 195 -6.84 11.74 1.07
N THR A 196 -7.25 11.88 -0.19
CA THR A 196 -8.39 12.72 -0.59
C THR A 196 -9.28 11.98 -1.60
N ARG A 197 -10.49 12.51 -1.82
CA ARG A 197 -11.33 12.04 -2.92
C ARG A 197 -10.56 12.22 -4.23
N PRO A 198 -10.41 11.18 -5.05
CA PRO A 198 -9.66 11.30 -6.29
C PRO A 198 -10.42 12.21 -7.26
N HIS A 199 -9.70 13.16 -7.85
CA HIS A 199 -10.11 14.01 -8.94
C HIS A 199 -9.50 13.45 -10.23
N LYS A 200 -10.32 13.43 -11.28
CA LYS A 200 -9.88 13.01 -12.61
C LYS A 200 -9.05 14.12 -13.26
N ALA A 201 -7.96 13.75 -13.91
CA ALA A 201 -7.14 14.67 -14.68
C ALA A 201 -7.97 15.34 -15.78
N LYS A 202 -7.82 16.67 -15.92
CA LYS A 202 -8.53 17.43 -16.95
C LYS A 202 -7.93 17.20 -18.33
N ILE A 203 -6.62 16.97 -18.40
CA ILE A 203 -5.91 16.59 -19.62
C ILE A 203 -5.04 15.38 -19.32
N VAL A 204 -5.04 14.41 -20.21
CA VAL A 204 -4.20 13.21 -20.09
C VAL A 204 -3.39 13.02 -21.36
N TYR A 205 -2.10 12.71 -21.22
CA TYR A 205 -1.18 12.42 -22.31
C TYR A 205 -0.66 10.98 -22.24
N THR A 206 -0.30 10.40 -23.39
CA THR A 206 0.55 9.21 -23.47
C THR A 206 1.98 9.55 -23.05
N SER A 207 2.80 8.53 -22.78
CA SER A 207 4.24 8.71 -22.55
C SER A 207 4.98 9.32 -23.76
N LYS A 208 4.40 9.26 -24.97
CA LYS A 208 4.92 9.88 -26.19
C LYS A 208 4.46 11.33 -26.39
N GLY A 209 3.64 11.87 -25.48
CA GLY A 209 3.13 13.24 -25.55
C GLY A 209 1.83 13.42 -26.34
N GLU A 210 1.18 12.33 -26.76
CA GLU A 210 -0.10 12.40 -27.48
C GLU A 210 -1.26 12.63 -26.49
N LYS A 211 -2.20 13.50 -26.80
CA LYS A 211 -3.36 13.81 -25.93
C LYS A 211 -4.38 12.66 -26.00
N LEU A 212 -4.65 12.01 -24.86
CA LEU A 212 -5.66 10.94 -24.70
C LEU A 212 -7.01 11.47 -24.25
N LEU A 213 -7.03 12.42 -23.31
CA LEU A 213 -8.25 13.03 -22.78
C LEU A 213 -8.04 14.52 -22.57
N GLY A 214 -9.13 15.29 -22.66
CA GLY A 214 -9.22 16.62 -22.08
C GLY A 214 -9.77 17.72 -22.99
N GLN A 215 -10.38 18.72 -22.36
CA GLN A 215 -10.84 19.96 -23.00
C GLN A 215 -9.71 20.99 -23.04
N ASP A 216 -9.80 21.97 -23.94
CA ASP A 216 -8.83 23.05 -23.98
C ASP A 216 -9.01 23.96 -22.76
N LEU A 217 -7.94 24.10 -21.97
CA LEU A 217 -7.95 24.84 -20.71
C LEU A 217 -7.71 26.33 -20.96
N ILE A 218 -8.72 27.00 -21.50
CA ILE A 218 -8.69 28.44 -21.76
C ILE A 218 -8.57 29.19 -20.41
N GLY A 219 -7.58 30.09 -20.30
CA GLY A 219 -7.36 30.92 -19.10
C GLY A 219 -6.57 30.26 -17.97
N VAL A 220 -6.05 29.04 -18.14
CA VAL A 220 -5.17 28.40 -17.14
C VAL A 220 -3.72 28.81 -17.37
N HIS A 221 -3.10 29.44 -16.38
CA HIS A 221 -1.68 29.83 -16.45
C HIS A 221 -0.74 28.60 -16.51
N PRO A 222 0.42 28.70 -17.19
CA PRO A 222 1.37 27.59 -17.34
C PRO A 222 1.79 26.89 -16.04
N PRO A 223 1.98 27.58 -14.89
CA PRO A 223 2.31 26.91 -13.62
C PRO A 223 1.18 26.00 -13.10
N ARG A 224 -0.08 26.39 -13.33
CA ARG A 224 -1.26 25.63 -12.88
C ARG A 224 -1.66 24.53 -13.85
N LEU A 225 -1.21 24.59 -15.10
CA LEU A 225 -1.48 23.56 -16.10
C LEU A 225 -0.99 22.17 -15.64
N LYS A 226 0.17 22.10 -14.98
CA LYS A 226 0.72 20.86 -14.41
C LYS A 226 -0.17 20.20 -13.35
N LEU A 227 -1.03 20.97 -12.67
CA LEU A 227 -1.98 20.45 -11.67
C LEU A 227 -3.25 19.89 -12.31
N HIS A 228 -3.40 20.05 -13.62
CA HIS A 228 -4.56 19.61 -14.39
C HIS A 228 -4.21 18.55 -15.43
N THR A 229 -2.91 18.33 -15.70
CA THR A 229 -2.40 17.38 -16.68
C THR A 229 -1.83 16.13 -16.00
N LYS A 230 -2.02 14.96 -16.63
CA LYS A 230 -1.37 13.71 -16.22
C LYS A 230 -0.78 12.99 -17.43
N THR A 231 0.37 12.35 -17.27
CA THR A 231 0.95 11.46 -18.29
C THR A 231 0.74 10.01 -17.85
N LEU A 232 0.04 9.22 -18.66
CA LEU A 232 -0.08 7.78 -18.42
C LEU A 232 1.24 7.07 -18.73
N ARG A 233 1.53 6.06 -17.92
CA ARG A 233 2.69 5.19 -18.06
C ARG A 233 2.24 3.75 -18.29
N SER A 234 3.15 2.96 -18.86
CA SER A 234 2.98 1.51 -19.00
C SER A 234 2.73 0.89 -17.63
N VAL A 235 1.67 0.08 -17.53
CA VAL A 235 1.35 -0.68 -16.31
C VAL A 235 2.48 -1.65 -15.99
N ILE A 236 3.05 -2.26 -17.03
CA ILE A 236 4.11 -3.25 -16.92
C ILE A 236 5.38 -2.62 -16.35
N ASP A 237 5.77 -1.45 -16.87
CA ASP A 237 6.99 -0.77 -16.44
C ASP A 237 6.84 -0.22 -15.00
N GLU A 238 5.67 0.33 -14.66
CA GLU A 238 5.41 0.80 -13.30
C GLU A 238 5.31 -0.37 -12.30
N PHE A 239 4.78 -1.53 -12.71
CA PHE A 239 4.79 -2.73 -11.87
C PHE A 239 6.20 -3.27 -11.63
N GLU A 240 7.02 -3.36 -12.67
CA GLU A 240 8.42 -3.76 -12.56
C GLU A 240 9.18 -2.83 -11.60
N LYS A 241 9.08 -1.52 -11.84
CA LYS A 241 9.68 -0.50 -10.97
C LYS A 241 9.21 -0.64 -9.52
N LYS A 242 7.92 -0.88 -9.29
CA LYS A 242 7.38 -1.04 -7.94
C LYS A 242 7.90 -2.30 -7.24
N CYS A 243 8.02 -3.40 -7.98
CA CYS A 243 8.63 -4.63 -7.48
C CYS A 243 10.09 -4.40 -7.09
N ASP A 244 10.87 -3.76 -7.96
CA ASP A 244 12.29 -3.49 -7.71
C ASP A 244 12.50 -2.55 -6.52
N GLN A 245 11.72 -1.48 -6.42
CA GLN A 245 11.76 -0.58 -5.26
C GLN A 245 11.47 -1.33 -3.95
N SER A 246 10.47 -2.21 -3.97
CA SER A 246 10.04 -2.97 -2.78
C SER A 246 11.02 -4.08 -2.40
N LEU A 247 11.69 -4.69 -3.38
CA LEU A 247 12.77 -5.66 -3.15
C LEU A 247 14.04 -4.98 -2.62
N ASN A 248 14.36 -3.79 -3.10
CA ASN A 248 15.50 -3.01 -2.64
C ASN A 248 15.31 -2.46 -1.22
N SER A 249 14.07 -2.08 -0.85
CA SER A 249 13.78 -1.62 0.51
C SER A 249 13.75 -2.77 1.53
N TRP A 250 13.56 -4.01 1.08
CA TRP A 250 13.60 -5.23 1.90
C TRP A 250 15.04 -5.73 2.10
N ARG A 251 15.94 -4.90 2.63
CA ARG A 251 17.26 -5.35 3.05
C ARG A 251 17.34 -5.38 4.58
N GLU A 252 17.64 -6.56 5.11
CA GLU A 252 18.10 -6.80 6.49
C GLU A 252 17.15 -6.37 7.62
N ALA A 253 15.84 -6.40 7.41
CA ALA A 253 14.93 -6.51 8.56
C ALA A 253 15.19 -7.88 9.21
N ARG A 254 15.90 -7.90 10.35
CA ARG A 254 15.90 -9.05 11.25
C ARG A 254 14.44 -9.33 11.56
N LEU A 255 13.93 -10.44 11.01
CA LEU A 255 12.56 -10.87 11.27
C LEU A 255 12.36 -10.91 12.79
N GLY A 256 11.28 -10.30 13.25
CA GLY A 256 10.92 -10.30 14.66
C GLY A 256 10.89 -11.71 15.22
N LYS A 257 11.28 -11.87 16.49
CA LYS A 257 11.23 -13.17 17.17
C LYS A 257 9.83 -13.81 17.14
N PHE A 258 8.79 -12.99 17.16
CA PHE A 258 7.40 -13.42 17.19
C PHE A 258 6.69 -13.02 15.90
N LYS A 259 5.95 -13.96 15.30
CA LYS A 259 5.04 -13.64 14.20
C LYS A 259 3.82 -12.88 14.76
N PRO A 260 3.47 -11.69 14.22
CA PRO A 260 2.32 -10.95 14.70
C PRO A 260 1.01 -11.66 14.30
N VAL A 261 -0.03 -11.46 15.11
CA VAL A 261 -1.41 -11.86 14.79
C VAL A 261 -2.04 -10.70 14.03
N ILE A 262 -2.51 -10.97 12.81
CA ILE A 262 -3.07 -9.94 11.91
C ILE A 262 -4.34 -10.49 11.30
N ASP A 263 -5.48 -9.87 11.62
CA ASP A 263 -6.75 -10.32 11.08
C ASP A 263 -7.74 -9.20 10.75
N TYR A 264 -8.74 -9.57 9.97
CA TYR A 264 -9.92 -8.75 9.79
C TYR A 264 -10.71 -8.72 11.10
N GLY A 265 -11.09 -7.53 11.56
CA GLY A 265 -11.85 -7.40 12.80
C GLY A 265 -12.39 -5.99 12.99
N ASP A 266 -13.60 -5.91 13.53
CA ASP A 266 -14.18 -4.65 13.99
C ASP A 266 -13.79 -4.43 15.45
N ALA A 267 -13.10 -3.32 15.72
CA ALA A 267 -12.70 -2.92 17.06
C ALA A 267 -13.89 -2.85 18.04
N GLN A 268 -15.10 -2.57 17.55
CA GLN A 268 -16.33 -2.52 18.34
C GLN A 268 -16.72 -3.88 18.93
N ASN A 269 -16.25 -4.98 18.34
CA ASN A 269 -16.55 -6.34 18.79
C ASN A 269 -15.49 -6.90 19.75
N LEU A 270 -14.50 -6.10 20.14
CA LEU A 270 -13.49 -6.57 21.09
C LEU A 270 -14.12 -6.84 22.44
N PRO A 271 -13.87 -8.02 23.05
CA PRO A 271 -14.44 -8.41 24.34
C PRO A 271 -13.69 -7.73 25.49
N LEU A 272 -13.48 -6.42 25.39
CA LEU A 272 -12.87 -5.60 26.42
C LEU A 272 -13.98 -5.05 27.32
N ASN A 273 -13.77 -5.13 28.63
CA ASN A 273 -14.68 -4.47 29.57
C ASN A 273 -14.69 -2.96 29.30
N HIS A 274 -15.80 -2.29 29.60
CA HIS A 274 -15.83 -0.83 29.58
C HIS A 274 -14.64 -0.27 30.39
N GLN A 275 -13.91 0.70 29.83
CA GLN A 275 -12.71 1.34 30.43
C GLN A 275 -11.39 0.54 30.40
N SER A 276 -11.24 -0.48 29.54
CA SER A 276 -9.99 -1.26 29.43
C SER A 276 -8.91 -0.67 28.50
N VAL A 277 -9.15 0.50 27.91
CA VAL A 277 -8.27 1.10 26.89
C VAL A 277 -7.57 2.32 27.45
N ASP A 278 -6.28 2.18 27.76
CA ASP A 278 -5.46 3.23 28.38
C ASP A 278 -4.82 4.21 27.37
N LEU A 279 -4.87 3.94 26.07
CA LEU A 279 -4.29 4.84 25.06
C LEU A 279 -4.94 4.69 23.68
N ILE A 280 -5.45 5.79 23.14
CA ILE A 280 -5.76 5.95 21.72
C ILE A 280 -4.79 7.01 21.18
N VAL A 281 -3.82 6.61 20.36
CA VAL A 281 -2.98 7.55 19.61
C VAL A 281 -3.63 7.69 18.22
N THR A 282 -4.42 8.74 18.03
CA THR A 282 -4.96 9.13 16.70
C THR A 282 -4.11 10.22 16.07
#